data_AF-A0AAU6KEP1-F1
#
_entry.id   AF-A0AAU6KEP1-F1
#
_cell.length_a   1.000
_cell.length_b   1.000
_cell.length_c   1.000
_cell.angle_alpha   90.00
_cell.angle_beta   90.00
_cell.angle_gamma   90.00
#
_symmetry.space_group_name_H-M   'P 1'
#
loop_
_entity.id
_entity.type
_entity.pdbx_description
1 polymer ?
#
loop_
_entity_poly.entity_id
_entity_poly.type
_entity_poly.pdbx_seq_one_letter_code
_entity_poly.pdbx_strand_id
1 'polypeptide(L)' 'MLHVANPPQALQTVAGMTPLGRLGQPADVADVAAFLVGQDGRWITGQNLRTTGGLALSSRWARSANTSQRSDG' A
#
# COMPACT_ATOMS: atom_id res chain seq x y z
N MET A 1 -11.29 -20.27 1.05
CA MET A 1 -10.15 -20.98 1.66
C MET A 1 -8.89 -20.62 0.88
N LEU A 2 -8.00 -19.79 1.44
CA LEU A 2 -6.71 -19.40 0.84
C LEU A 2 -5.68 -19.24 1.97
N HIS A 3 -5.07 -20.33 2.43
CA HIS A 3 -3.89 -20.23 3.32
C HIS A 3 -2.80 -21.26 2.99
N VAL A 4 -2.82 -21.85 1.79
CA VAL A 4 -1.79 -22.82 1.40
C VAL A 4 -0.58 -22.09 0.81
N ALA A 5 0.33 -21.79 1.75
CA ALA A 5 1.77 -21.60 1.61
C ALA A 5 2.27 -21.14 0.23
N ASN A 6 2.39 -19.82 0.07
CA ASN A 6 3.26 -19.27 -0.95
C ASN A 6 4.68 -19.85 -0.74
N PRO A 7 5.37 -20.34 -1.79
CA PRO A 7 6.69 -20.94 -1.63
C PRO A 7 7.65 -19.93 -0.97
N PRO A 8 8.58 -20.39 -0.10
CA PRO A 8 9.47 -19.49 0.65
C PRO A 8 10.23 -18.51 -0.25
N GLN A 9 10.62 -18.96 -1.44
CA GLN A 9 11.30 -18.14 -2.44
C GLN A 9 10.41 -16.98 -2.90
N ALA A 10 9.13 -17.23 -3.18
CA ALA A 10 8.19 -16.18 -3.58
C ALA A 10 7.94 -15.17 -2.46
N LEU A 11 7.90 -15.61 -1.20
CA LEU A 11 7.80 -14.72 -0.04
C LEU A 11 9.02 -13.81 0.08
N GLN A 12 10.23 -14.34 -0.13
CA GLN A 12 11.46 -13.54 -0.11
C GLN A 12 11.54 -12.57 -1.30
N THR A 13 11.15 -13.00 -2.50
CA THR A 13 11.08 -12.12 -3.67
C THR A 13 10.17 -10.93 -3.40
N VAL A 14 8.96 -11.15 -2.87
CA VAL A 14 8.02 -10.07 -2.57
C VAL A 14 8.57 -9.16 -1.46
N ALA A 15 9.19 -9.71 -0.41
CA ALA A 15 9.83 -8.91 0.64
C ALA A 15 10.89 -7.95 0.06
N GLY A 16 11.74 -8.45 -0.85
CA GLY A 16 12.77 -7.65 -1.53
C GLY A 16 12.24 -6.60 -2.51
N MET A 17 10.98 -6.71 -2.96
CA MET A 17 10.35 -5.68 -3.79
C MET A 17 9.83 -4.50 -2.98
N THR A 18 9.67 -4.66 -1.66
CA THR A 18 9.26 -3.57 -0.78
C THR A 18 10.49 -2.76 -0.34
N PRO A 19 10.46 -1.43 -0.38
CA PRO A 19 11.49 -0.59 0.23
C PRO A 19 11.75 -0.89 1.70
N LEU A 20 10.74 -1.36 2.45
CA LEU A 20 10.89 -1.76 3.85
C LEU A 20 11.51 -3.17 4.03
N GLY A 21 11.79 -3.89 2.94
CA GLY A 21 12.50 -5.18 2.96
C GLY A 21 11.76 -6.32 3.66
N ARG A 22 10.45 -6.19 3.92
CA ARG A 22 9.67 -7.20 4.63
C ARG A 22 8.25 -7.32 4.10
N LEU A 23 7.64 -8.47 4.34
CA LEU A 23 6.21 -8.64 4.15
C LEU A 23 5.43 -7.85 5.19
N GLY A 24 4.32 -7.26 4.74
CA GLY A 24 3.34 -6.65 5.61
C GLY A 24 2.69 -7.69 6.52
N GLN A 25 2.42 -7.30 7.75
CA GLN A 25 1.71 -8.07 8.76
C GLN A 25 0.33 -7.45 8.98
N PRO A 26 -0.66 -8.21 9.49
CA PRO A 26 -1.97 -7.67 9.82
C PRO A 26 -1.92 -6.45 10.76
N ALA A 27 -0.93 -6.40 11.65
CA ALA A 27 -0.71 -5.26 12.54
C ALA A 27 -0.43 -3.95 11.76
N ASP A 28 0.28 -4.00 10.63
CA ASP A 28 0.65 -2.79 9.89
C ASP A 28 -0.58 -2.02 9.36
N VAL A 29 -1.59 -2.75 8.86
CA VAL A 29 -2.85 -2.15 8.42
C VAL A 29 -3.74 -1.76 9.59
N ALA A 30 -3.70 -2.52 10.70
CA ALA A 30 -4.44 -2.21 11.90
C ALA A 30 -3.96 -0.89 12.54
N ASP A 31 -2.64 -0.66 12.57
CA ASP A 31 -2.05 0.57 13.12
C ASP A 31 -2.45 1.80 12.29
N VAL A 32 -2.47 1.69 10.95
CA VAL A 32 -2.97 2.77 10.08
C VAL A 32 -4.46 3.01 10.28
N ALA A 33 -5.27 1.95 10.41
CA ALA A 33 -6.69 2.10 10.70
C ALA A 33 -6.92 2.77 12.06
N ALA A 34 -6.19 2.35 13.10
CA ALA A 34 -6.24 2.92 14.44
C ALA A 34 -5.87 4.42 14.44
N PHE A 35 -4.84 4.80 13.69
CA PHE A 35 -4.47 6.21 13.49
C PHE A 35 -5.62 7.01 12.84
N LEU A 36 -6.21 6.48 11.76
CA LEU A 36 -7.27 7.17 11.02
C LEU A 36 -8.54 7.37 11.84
N VAL A 37 -8.93 6.39 12.67
CA VAL A 37 -10.10 6.51 13.55
C VAL A 37 -9.81 7.32 14.82
N GLY A 38 -8.53 7.54 15.13
CA GLY A 38 -8.07 8.30 16.29
C GLY A 38 -8.19 9.81 16.14
N GLN A 39 -7.87 10.53 17.23
CA GLN A 39 -7.87 11.99 17.24
C GLN A 39 -6.90 12.60 16.23
N ASP A 40 -5.82 11.90 15.91
CA ASP A 40 -4.81 12.36 14.96
C ASP A 40 -5.30 12.30 13.51
N GLY A 41 -6.23 11.39 13.19
CA GLY A 41 -6.84 11.25 11.88
C GLY A 41 -8.03 12.18 11.61
N ARG A 42 -8.51 12.95 12.60
CA ARG A 42 -9.83 13.62 12.57
C ARG A 42 -10.07 14.60 11.41
N TRP A 43 -9.03 15.08 10.76
CA TRP A 43 -9.12 16.02 9.63
C TRP A 43 -8.74 15.40 8.28
N ILE A 44 -8.48 14.09 8.26
CA ILE A 44 -8.10 13.35 7.05
C ILE A 44 -9.34 12.69 6.48
N THR A 45 -9.73 13.08 5.27
CA THR A 45 -10.86 12.49 4.55
C THR A 45 -10.60 12.41 3.05
N GLY A 46 -11.30 11.50 2.37
CA GLY A 46 -11.19 11.29 0.92
C GLY A 46 -9.85 10.73 0.43
N GLN A 47 -8.96 10.31 1.34
CA GLN A 47 -7.62 9.81 0.99
C GLN A 47 -7.61 8.30 0.81
N ASN A 48 -6.84 7.83 -0.17
CA ASN A 48 -6.48 6.42 -0.32
C ASN A 48 -5.06 6.21 0.22
N LEU A 49 -4.94 5.74 1.46
CA LEU A 49 -3.64 5.45 2.08
C LEU A 49 -3.19 4.02 1.77
N ARG A 50 -2.02 3.89 1.14
CA ARG A 50 -1.46 2.60 0.73
C ARG A 50 -0.50 2.03 1.77
N THR A 51 -0.97 1.13 2.61
CA THR A 51 -0.16 0.41 3.62
C THR A 51 0.59 -0.78 2.99
N THR A 52 1.52 -0.49 2.06
CA THR A 52 2.13 -1.52 1.18
C THR A 52 3.64 -1.69 1.38
N GLY A 53 4.21 -1.12 2.43
CA GLY A 53 5.67 -1.11 2.66
C GLY A 53 6.47 -0.44 1.54
N GLY A 54 5.82 0.41 0.72
CA GLY A 54 6.42 1.12 -0.41
C GLY A 54 6.36 0.36 -1.75
N LEU A 55 5.77 -0.84 -1.81
CA LEU A 55 5.66 -1.62 -3.06
C LEU A 55 4.92 -0.85 -4.16
N ALA A 56 3.94 -0.04 -3.77
CA ALA A 56 3.13 0.75 -4.69
C ALA A 56 3.82 2.03 -5.21
N LEU A 57 5.07 2.33 -4.80
CA LEU A 57 5.81 3.48 -5.32
C LEU A 57 6.38 3.27 -6.73
N SER A 58 6.37 2.04 -7.28
CA SER A 58 6.92 1.81 -8.62
C SER A 58 6.17 2.67 -9.67
N SER A 59 6.96 3.32 -10.52
CA SER A 59 6.69 4.54 -11.31
C SER A 59 5.61 4.44 -12.41
N ARG A 60 4.64 3.53 -12.29
CA ARG A 60 3.53 3.38 -13.25
C ARG A 60 2.27 4.12 -12.84
N TRP A 61 2.00 4.33 -11.55
CA TRP A 61 0.81 5.07 -11.08
C TRP A 61 0.95 6.59 -11.25
N ALA A 62 2.17 7.12 -11.16
CA ALA A 62 2.46 8.54 -11.38
C ALA A 62 2.18 8.99 -12.83
N ARG A 63 2.31 8.09 -13.81
CA ARG A 63 2.00 8.39 -15.23
C ARG A 63 0.51 8.36 -15.53
N SER A 64 -0.26 7.48 -14.90
CA SER A 64 -1.71 7.36 -15.16
C SER A 64 -2.53 8.45 -14.49
N ALA A 65 -2.12 8.95 -13.31
CA ALA A 65 -2.80 10.07 -12.65
C ALA A 65 -2.76 11.36 -13.49
N ASN A 66 -1.75 11.54 -14.34
CA ASN A 66 -1.61 12.69 -15.25
C ASN A 66 -2.41 12.54 -16.57
N THR A 67 -2.90 11.34 -16.89
CA THR A 67 -3.66 11.10 -18.13
C THR A 67 -5.13 11.51 -18.00
N SER A 68 -5.73 11.36 -16.82
CA SER A 68 -7.14 11.72 -16.56
C SER A 68 -7.39 13.22 -16.45
N GLN A 69 -6.35 14.05 -16.43
CA GLN A 69 -6.46 15.52 -16.33
C GLN A 69 -6.33 16.22 -17.70
N ARG A 70 -6.10 15.49 -18.79
CA ARG A 70 -5.89 16.04 -20.15
C ARG A 70 -7.06 15.82 -21.12
N SER A 71 -8.10 15.10 -20.72
CA SER A 71 -9.22 14.72 -21.61
C SER A 71 -10.44 15.64 -21.56
N ASP A 72 -10.38 16.73 -20.80
CA ASP A 72 -11.51 17.66 -20.60
C ASP A 72 -11.25 19.02 -21.29
N GLY A 73 -10.81 18.98 -22.55
CA GLY A 73 -10.59 20.15 -23.40
C GLY A 73 -11.29 20.02 -24.74
#